data_AF-A0A0D8X9G7-F1
#
_entry.id   AF-A0A0D8X9G7-F1
#
_cell.length_a   1.000
_cell.length_b   1.000
_cell.length_c   1.000
_cell.angle_alpha   90.00
_cell.angle_beta   90.00
_cell.angle_gamma   90.00
#
_symmetry.space_group_name_H-M   'P 1'
#
loop_
_entity.id
_entity.type
_entity.pdbx_description
1 polymer ?
#
loop_
_entity_poly.entity_id
_entity_poly.type
_entity_poly.pdbx_seq_one_letter_code
_entity_poly.pdbx_strand_id
1 'polypeptide(L)'
;MKLISVTFCRIINVGLMFVKDKLEYELTVGYRTSASAVLIARDRIIKEQLLPLHEINFTVRFDECDEKRAVGLSTELVTREYVDVIIGPTCSNGM
;
A
#
# COMPACT_ATOMS: atom_id res chain seq x y z
N MET A 1 32.99 -8.31 -20.92
CA MET A 1 32.14 -9.38 -20.35
C MET A 1 31.63 -8.87 -19.00
N LYS A 2 30.45 -8.22 -18.96
CA LYS A 2 29.84 -7.77 -17.70
C LYS A 2 29.11 -8.98 -17.11
N LEU A 3 29.56 -9.44 -15.95
CA LEU A 3 28.90 -10.47 -15.16
C LEU A 3 27.44 -10.03 -14.93
N ILE A 4 26.51 -10.82 -15.45
CA ILE A 4 25.10 -10.73 -15.10
C ILE A 4 25.02 -11.25 -13.67
N SER A 5 25.14 -10.33 -12.70
CA SER A 5 24.82 -10.62 -11.31
C SER A 5 23.35 -11.04 -11.29
N VAL A 6 23.07 -12.32 -11.05
CA VAL A 6 21.72 -12.84 -10.76
C VAL A 6 21.33 -12.21 -9.42
N THR A 7 20.88 -10.98 -9.48
CA THR A 7 20.51 -10.23 -8.30
C THR A 7 19.02 -10.45 -8.15
N PHE A 8 18.68 -11.33 -7.22
CA PHE A 8 17.34 -11.80 -6.96
C PHE A 8 16.40 -10.60 -6.73
N CYS A 9 15.55 -10.29 -7.72
CA CYS A 9 14.52 -9.27 -7.57
C CYS A 9 13.44 -9.82 -6.61
N ARG A 10 13.30 -9.20 -5.45
CA ARG A 10 12.26 -9.57 -4.46
C ARG A 10 11.04 -8.69 -4.64
N ILE A 11 9.86 -9.29 -4.64
CA ILE A 11 8.61 -8.54 -4.62
C ILE A 11 8.26 -8.24 -3.17
N ILE A 12 8.07 -6.97 -2.85
CA ILE A 12 7.48 -6.50 -1.60
C ILE A 12 5.98 -6.32 -1.86
N ASN A 13 5.17 -7.18 -1.27
CA ASN A 13 3.71 -7.11 -1.34
C ASN A 13 3.21 -6.17 -0.25
N VAL A 14 2.61 -5.05 -0.66
CA VAL A 14 2.14 -4.00 0.25
C VAL A 14 0.62 -3.96 0.21
N GLY A 15 0.00 -4.22 1.36
CA GLY A 15 -1.42 -3.99 1.58
C GLY A 15 -1.69 -2.50 1.82
N LEU A 16 -2.62 -1.91 1.09
CA LEU A 16 -3.03 -0.51 1.24
C LEU A 16 -4.49 -0.45 1.66
N MET A 17 -4.82 0.40 2.63
CA MET A 17 -6.19 0.70 3.01
C MET A 17 -6.53 2.15 2.73
N PHE A 18 -7.72 2.38 2.17
CA PHE A 18 -8.26 3.71 1.89
C PHE A 18 -9.75 3.81 2.20
N VAL A 19 -10.23 5.05 2.22
CA VAL A 19 -11.66 5.37 2.14
C VAL A 19 -12.04 5.67 0.70
N LYS A 20 -13.15 5.12 0.21
CA LYS A 20 -13.62 5.36 -1.16
C LYS A 20 -15.00 5.98 -1.23
N ASP A 21 -15.93 5.51 -0.40
CA ASP A 21 -17.36 5.79 -0.55
C ASP A 21 -17.90 6.79 0.49
N LYS A 22 -17.06 7.29 1.40
CA LYS A 22 -17.42 8.35 2.37
C LYS A 22 -16.95 9.74 1.91
N LEU A 23 -17.91 10.57 1.49
CA LEU A 23 -17.69 11.94 0.99
C LEU A 23 -16.94 12.84 1.99
N GLU A 24 -17.16 12.66 3.28
CA GLU A 24 -16.51 13.44 4.35
C GLU A 24 -14.98 13.28 4.38
N TYR A 25 -14.45 12.21 3.77
CA TYR A 25 -13.03 11.90 3.71
C TYR A 25 -12.42 12.02 2.31
N GLU A 26 -13.21 12.29 1.26
CA GLU A 26 -12.75 12.27 -0.15
C GLU A 26 -11.56 13.22 -0.39
N LEU A 27 -11.60 14.42 0.22
CA LEU A 27 -10.60 15.47 0.00
C LEU A 27 -9.32 15.29 0.82
N THR A 28 -9.34 14.51 1.90
CA THR A 28 -8.22 14.39 2.84
C THR A 28 -7.53 13.05 2.72
N VAL A 29 -8.26 11.97 2.96
CA VAL A 29 -7.74 10.59 3.06
C VAL A 29 -8.42 9.64 2.07
N GLY A 30 -9.11 10.20 1.08
CA GLY A 30 -9.80 9.45 0.03
C GLY A 30 -8.85 8.69 -0.88
N TYR A 31 -9.35 7.61 -1.47
CA TYR A 31 -8.63 6.73 -2.39
C TYR A 31 -8.06 7.51 -3.59
N ARG A 32 -8.83 8.42 -4.18
CA ARG A 32 -8.45 9.12 -5.42
C ARG A 32 -7.19 9.96 -5.24
N THR A 33 -7.08 10.69 -4.13
CA THR A 33 -5.94 11.55 -3.80
C THR A 33 -4.78 10.72 -3.25
N SER A 34 -5.05 9.82 -2.31
CA SER A 34 -4.03 9.07 -1.57
C SER A 34 -3.37 7.99 -2.42
N ALA A 35 -4.13 7.22 -3.22
CA ALA A 35 -3.55 6.20 -4.09
C ALA A 35 -2.66 6.82 -5.18
N SER A 36 -3.04 8.01 -5.68
CA SER A 36 -2.21 8.77 -6.62
C SER A 36 -0.86 9.16 -5.99
N ALA A 37 -0.86 9.60 -4.72
CA ALA A 37 0.37 9.91 -4.00
C ALA A 37 1.26 8.68 -3.80
N VAL A 38 0.68 7.50 -3.52
CA VAL A 38 1.43 6.22 -3.44
C VAL A 38 2.12 5.90 -4.77
N LEU A 39 1.44 6.09 -5.90
CA LEU A 39 2.04 5.85 -7.22
C LEU A 39 3.17 6.85 -7.52
N ILE A 40 3.01 8.13 -7.17
CA ILE A 40 4.09 9.13 -7.30
C ILE A 40 5.30 8.75 -6.43
N ALA A 41 5.06 8.24 -5.22
CA ALA A 41 6.13 7.75 -4.34
C ALA A 41 6.85 6.54 -4.95
N ARG A 42 6.11 5.58 -5.53
CA ARG A 42 6.68 4.43 -6.25
C ARG A 42 7.57 4.88 -7.42
N ASP A 43 7.10 5.84 -8.22
CA ASP A 43 7.86 6.38 -9.35
C ASP A 43 9.18 7.01 -8.90
N ARG A 44 9.16 7.74 -7.78
CA ARG A 44 10.38 8.29 -7.15
C ARG A 44 11.33 7.21 -6.66
N ILE A 45 10.83 6.18 -5.95
CA ILE A 45 11.65 5.05 -5.49
C ILE A 45 12.40 4.39 -6.65
N ILE A 46 11.72 4.17 -7.79
CA ILE A 46 12.29 3.57 -8.99
C ILE A 46 13.31 4.52 -9.64
N LYS A 47 12.94 5.80 -9.83
CA LYS A 47 13.78 6.80 -10.48
C LYS A 47 15.06 7.08 -9.70
N GLU A 48 14.98 7.12 -8.37
CA GLU A 48 16.09 7.41 -7.48
C GLU A 48 16.87 6.14 -7.09
N GLN A 49 16.48 4.96 -7.60
CA GLN A 49 17.13 3.67 -7.32
C GLN A 49 17.27 3.38 -5.82
N LEU A 50 16.24 3.72 -5.03
CA LEU A 50 16.28 3.54 -3.57
C LEU A 50 16.18 2.06 -3.16
N LEU A 51 15.55 1.24 -4.00
CA LEU A 51 15.38 -0.19 -3.78
C LEU A 51 15.68 -0.97 -5.09
N PRO A 52 16.95 -0.99 -5.56
CA PRO A 52 17.30 -1.45 -6.90
C PRO A 52 17.09 -2.97 -7.12
N LEU A 53 16.87 -3.72 -6.05
CA LEU A 53 16.68 -5.18 -6.05
C LEU A 53 15.28 -5.59 -5.58
N HIS A 54 14.35 -4.63 -5.50
CA HIS A 54 12.99 -4.91 -5.08
C HIS A 54 11.98 -4.32 -6.06
N GLU A 55 10.94 -5.08 -6.31
CA GLU A 55 9.71 -4.60 -6.95
C GLU A 55 8.63 -4.43 -5.89
N ILE A 56 7.79 -3.41 -6.04
CA ILE A 56 6.68 -3.17 -5.13
C ILE A 56 5.38 -3.54 -5.83
N ASN A 57 4.62 -4.45 -5.22
CA ASN A 57 3.29 -4.86 -5.62
C ASN A 57 2.26 -4.36 -4.60
N PHE A 58 1.13 -3.80 -5.06
CA PHE A 58 0.14 -3.19 -4.19
C PHE A 58 -1.18 -3.95 -4.23
N THR A 59 -1.68 -4.35 -3.06
CA THR A 59 -3.02 -4.91 -2.86
C THR A 59 -3.88 -3.88 -2.14
N VAL A 60 -4.89 -3.34 -2.83
CA VAL A 60 -5.77 -2.31 -2.29
C VAL A 60 -6.98 -2.94 -1.59
N ARG A 61 -7.35 -2.39 -0.44
CA ARG A 61 -8.61 -2.64 0.28
C ARG A 61 -9.22 -1.31 0.72
N PHE A 62 -10.53 -1.34 0.98
CA PHE A 62 -11.28 -0.17 1.41
C PHE A 62 -11.83 -0.40 2.81
N ASP A 63 -11.23 0.27 3.80
CA ASP A 63 -11.66 0.16 5.20
C ASP A 63 -12.86 1.06 5.51
N GLU A 64 -13.14 2.04 4.64
CA GLU A 64 -14.20 3.02 4.79
C GLU A 64 -14.18 3.70 6.16
N CYS A 65 -13.00 3.88 6.77
CA CYS A 65 -12.86 4.48 8.09
C CYS A 65 -13.74 3.76 9.14
N ASP A 66 -13.93 2.43 8.99
CA ASP A 66 -14.63 1.57 9.95
C ASP A 66 -13.61 0.62 10.59
N GLU A 67 -13.45 0.73 11.91
CA GLU A 67 -12.42 -0.01 12.66
C GLU A 67 -12.60 -1.53 12.58
N LYS A 68 -13.84 -2.01 12.68
CA LYS A 68 -14.14 -3.45 12.62
C LYS A 68 -13.78 -4.01 11.25
N ARG A 69 -14.12 -3.28 10.19
CA ARG A 69 -13.76 -3.60 8.82
C ARG A 69 -12.25 -3.54 8.61
N ALA A 70 -11.56 -2.52 9.10
CA ALA A 70 -10.11 -2.39 9.04
C ALA A 70 -9.39 -3.60 9.65
N VAL A 71 -9.82 -4.06 10.83
CA VAL A 71 -9.24 -5.24 11.49
C VAL A 71 -9.48 -6.52 10.66
N GLY A 72 -10.69 -6.70 10.13
CA GLY A 72 -11.02 -7.83 9.26
C GLY A 72 -10.16 -7.85 7.98
N LEU A 73 -10.03 -6.69 7.32
CA LEU A 73 -9.19 -6.52 6.14
C LEU A 73 -7.71 -6.72 6.45
N SER A 74 -7.23 -6.27 7.61
CA SER A 74 -5.83 -6.47 8.03
C SER A 74 -5.54 -7.95 8.18
N THR A 75 -6.48 -8.69 8.80
CA THR A 75 -6.39 -10.14 8.94
C THR A 75 -6.39 -10.84 7.58
N GLU A 76 -7.24 -10.41 6.64
CA GLU A 76 -7.26 -10.93 5.27
C GLU A 76 -5.93 -10.68 4.54
N LEU A 77 -5.41 -9.45 4.60
CA LEU A 77 -4.16 -9.07 3.95
C LEU A 77 -2.97 -9.91 4.46
N VAL A 78 -2.91 -10.16 5.77
CA VAL A 78 -1.84 -10.97 6.36
C VAL A 78 -2.02 -12.46 6.05
N THR A 79 -3.23 -13.00 6.23
CA THR A 79 -3.44 -14.46 6.25
C THR A 79 -3.79 -15.07 4.90
N ARG A 80 -4.32 -14.28 3.96
CA ARG A 80 -4.77 -14.76 2.64
C ARG A 80 -4.00 -14.16 1.49
N GLU A 81 -3.68 -12.87 1.59
CA GLU A 81 -2.94 -12.15 0.54
C GLU A 81 -1.42 -12.15 0.78
N TYR A 82 -0.97 -12.61 1.96
CA TYR A 82 0.44 -12.74 2.34
C TYR A 82 1.26 -11.47 2.08
N VAL A 83 0.69 -10.30 2.43
CA VAL A 83 1.41 -9.03 2.29
C VAL A 83 2.55 -8.95 3.31
N ASP A 84 3.67 -8.35 2.90
CA ASP A 84 4.84 -8.12 3.74
C ASP A 84 4.66 -6.92 4.67
N VAL A 85 3.91 -5.91 4.21
CA VAL A 85 3.66 -4.65 4.93
C VAL A 85 2.23 -4.19 4.69
N ILE A 86 1.60 -3.59 5.70
CA ILE A 86 0.33 -2.89 5.59
C ILE A 86 0.56 -1.40 5.83
N ILE A 87 0.05 -0.55 4.94
CA ILE A 87 -0.06 0.91 5.13
C ILE A 87 -1.54 1.24 5.32
N GLY A 88 -1.89 1.62 6.55
CA GLY A 88 -3.25 1.83 7.02
C GLY A 88 -3.39 1.44 8.50
N PRO A 89 -4.61 1.43 9.07
CA PRO A 89 -5.87 1.88 8.45
C PRO A 89 -5.91 3.39 8.18
N THR A 90 -6.90 3.84 7.42
CA THR A 90 -7.07 5.23 7.03
C THR A 90 -7.40 6.14 8.22
N CYS A 91 -8.10 5.60 9.22
CA CYS A 91 -8.57 6.33 10.40
C CYS A 91 -8.26 5.59 11.69
N SER A 92 -8.10 6.34 12.77
CA SER A 92 -8.14 5.83 14.14
C SER A 92 -9.24 6.55 14.91
N ASN A 93 -10.01 5.84 15.74
CA ASN A 93 -11.02 6.43 16.63
C ASN A 93 -10.44 7.32 17.76
N GLY A 94 -9.18 7.75 17.64
CA GLY A 94 -8.45 8.58 18.60
C GLY A 94 -8.30 10.06 18.19
N MET A 95 -9.00 10.53 17.16
CA MET A 95 -9.07 11.94 16.76
C MET A 95 -10.49 12.35 16.43
#